data_AF-A0A2M9K5X3-F1
#
_entry.id   AF-A0A2M9K5X3-F1
#
_cell.length_a   1.000
_cell.length_b   1.000
_cell.length_c   1.000
_cell.angle_alpha   90.00
_cell.angle_beta   90.00
_cell.angle_gamma   90.00
#
_symmetry.space_group_name_H-M   'P 1'
#
loop_
_entity.id
_entity.type
_entity.pdbx_description
1 polymer ?
#
loop_
_entity_poly.entity_id
_entity_poly.type
_entity_poly.pdbx_seq_one_letter_code
_entity_poly.pdbx_strand_id
1 'polypeptide(L)'
;MTVHFTTAVIPGAMMGRAEDNAMLLLAADSAEDIANLPVPTALHVVDNSLGLFVHGQMIGAPIPVSDTWVRAAAAVGDFDAQAKVALLLEPLPGDIDTSFAPVQEGVAEPDLPMWVGDVLVGRYRMALRDMRVSTGFLGNVDMGFGVPQDVAGWATILHDPHSI
;
A
#
# COMPACT_ATOMS: atom_id res chain seq x y z
N MET A 1 -15.36 0.46 11.83
CA MET A 1 -14.17 0.90 11.09
C MET A 1 -14.18 0.27 9.72
N THR A 2 -14.35 1.10 8.69
CA THR A 2 -14.21 0.68 7.29
C THR A 2 -12.82 1.12 6.84
N VAL A 3 -11.93 0.17 6.64
CA VAL A 3 -10.60 0.42 6.05
C VAL A 3 -10.64 -0.07 4.62
N HIS A 4 -10.23 0.80 3.71
CA HIS A 4 -10.10 0.49 2.29
C HIS A 4 -8.66 0.13 1.98
N PHE A 5 -8.49 -0.94 1.20
CA PHE A 5 -7.19 -1.40 0.74
C PHE A 5 -7.23 -1.53 -0.78
N THR A 6 -6.22 -1.05 -1.47
CA THR A 6 -6.01 -1.40 -2.88
C THR A 6 -4.54 -1.43 -3.23
N THR A 7 -4.21 -2.06 -4.35
CA THR A 7 -2.85 -2.15 -4.88
C THR A 7 -2.77 -1.54 -6.27
N ALA A 8 -1.67 -0.85 -6.54
CA ALA A 8 -1.36 -0.28 -7.84
C ALA A 8 0.08 -0.61 -8.24
N VAL A 9 0.35 -0.56 -9.54
CA VAL A 9 1.72 -0.56 -10.08
C VAL A 9 1.99 0.81 -10.67
N ILE A 10 3.01 1.48 -10.15
CA ILE A 10 3.46 2.77 -10.66
C ILE A 10 4.56 2.52 -11.69
N PRO A 11 4.37 2.94 -12.95
CA PRO A 11 5.41 2.81 -13.96
C PRO A 11 6.70 3.52 -13.53
N GLY A 12 7.84 2.86 -13.70
CA GLY A 12 9.16 3.41 -13.31
C GLY A 12 9.42 4.78 -13.96
N ALA A 13 9.02 4.91 -15.22
CA ALA A 13 9.16 6.14 -16.00
C ALA A 13 8.50 7.37 -15.34
N MET A 14 7.38 7.21 -14.63
CA MET A 14 6.70 8.31 -13.93
C MET A 14 7.49 8.78 -12.70
N MET A 15 8.30 7.90 -12.11
CA MET A 15 9.14 8.19 -10.94
C MET A 15 10.58 8.51 -11.32
N GLY A 16 10.92 8.58 -12.62
CA GLY A 16 12.30 8.70 -13.07
C GLY A 16 13.18 7.48 -12.73
N ARG A 17 12.57 6.29 -12.63
CA ARG A 17 13.23 5.01 -12.34
C ARG A 17 13.18 4.06 -13.54
N ALA A 18 14.11 3.12 -13.58
CA ALA A 18 14.15 2.10 -14.63
C ALA A 18 13.07 1.01 -14.47
N GLU A 19 12.59 0.83 -13.23
CA GLU A 19 11.72 -0.27 -12.84
C GLU A 19 10.40 0.25 -12.28
N ASP A 20 9.33 -0.49 -12.55
CA ASP A 20 8.01 -0.25 -11.98
C ASP A 20 8.02 -0.49 -10.46
N ASN A 21 7.14 0.21 -9.75
CA ASN A 21 7.05 0.11 -8.30
C ASN A 21 5.68 -0.39 -7.87
N ALA A 22 5.69 -1.39 -7.01
CA ALA A 22 4.50 -1.89 -6.34
C ALA A 22 4.05 -0.91 -5.24
N MET A 23 2.75 -0.62 -5.18
CA MET A 23 2.16 0.24 -4.16
C MET A 23 0.96 -0.44 -3.49
N LEU A 24 0.86 -0.28 -2.16
CA LEU A 24 -0.31 -0.60 -1.35
C LEU A 24 -0.87 0.69 -0.75
N LEU A 25 -2.16 0.92 -0.92
CA LEU A 25 -2.88 2.08 -0.40
C LEU A 25 -3.83 1.67 0.71
N LEU A 26 -3.77 2.38 1.83
CA LEU A 26 -4.68 2.23 2.95
C LEU A 26 -5.37 3.56 3.19
N ALA A 27 -6.70 3.52 3.24
CA ALA A 27 -7.52 4.70 3.45
C ALA A 27 -8.73 4.37 4.34
N ALA A 28 -9.39 5.41 4.84
CA ALA A 28 -10.60 5.28 5.63
C ALA A 28 -11.55 6.45 5.39
N ASP A 29 -12.81 6.26 5.80
CA ASP A 29 -13.91 7.21 5.52
C ASP A 29 -14.02 8.34 6.55
N SER A 30 -13.32 8.24 7.68
CA SER A 30 -13.46 9.19 8.78
C SER A 30 -12.16 9.45 9.52
N ALA A 31 -12.03 10.64 10.11
CA ALA A 31 -10.87 10.99 10.94
C ALA A 31 -10.72 10.05 12.15
N GLU A 32 -11.83 9.54 12.69
CA GLU A 32 -11.83 8.56 13.77
C GLU A 32 -11.22 7.21 13.31
N ASP A 33 -11.62 6.73 12.13
CA ASP A 33 -11.06 5.51 11.56
C ASP A 33 -9.59 5.68 11.17
N ILE A 34 -9.20 6.87 10.70
CA ILE A 34 -7.80 7.21 10.36
C ILE A 34 -6.89 7.09 11.57
N ALA A 35 -7.33 7.55 12.74
CA ALA A 35 -6.58 7.42 13.98
C ALA A 35 -6.33 5.95 14.38
N ASN A 36 -7.11 5.03 13.82
CA ASN A 36 -7.06 3.60 14.08
C ASN A 36 -6.61 2.77 12.87
N LEU A 37 -6.07 3.41 11.82
CA LEU A 37 -5.57 2.69 10.65
C LEU A 37 -4.51 1.67 11.06
N PRO A 38 -4.61 0.42 10.58
CA PRO A 38 -3.59 -0.58 10.86
C PRO A 38 -2.28 -0.12 10.22
N VAL A 39 -1.24 -0.03 11.04
CA VAL A 39 0.12 0.28 10.58
C VAL A 39 0.79 -1.04 10.22
N PRO A 40 1.02 -1.34 8.94
CA PRO A 40 1.53 -2.65 8.55
C PRO A 40 2.94 -2.86 9.06
N THR A 41 3.19 -4.05 9.61
CA THR A 41 4.53 -4.48 10.01
C THR A 41 5.16 -5.39 8.97
N ALA A 42 4.34 -6.09 8.17
CA ALA A 42 4.83 -6.99 7.14
C ALA A 42 3.83 -7.20 5.99
N LEU A 43 4.37 -7.55 4.83
CA LEU A 43 3.64 -7.92 3.63
C LEU A 43 4.08 -9.31 3.16
N HIS A 44 3.13 -10.14 2.73
CA HIS A 44 3.42 -11.47 2.23
C HIS A 44 2.52 -11.84 1.06
N VAL A 45 3.07 -12.44 0.00
CA VAL A 45 2.31 -12.89 -1.17
C VAL A 45 2.41 -14.40 -1.33
N VAL A 46 1.24 -15.05 -1.44
CA VAL A 46 1.08 -16.47 -1.82
C VAL A 46 0.11 -16.54 -2.99
N ASP A 47 0.49 -17.19 -4.09
CA ASP A 47 -0.38 -17.39 -5.26
C ASP A 47 -1.16 -16.13 -5.65
N ASN A 48 -0.43 -15.02 -5.82
CA ASN A 48 -0.98 -13.72 -6.19
C ASN A 48 -1.97 -13.12 -5.17
N SER A 49 -1.93 -13.57 -3.93
CA SER A 49 -2.72 -13.02 -2.82
C SER A 49 -1.80 -12.38 -1.78
N LEU A 50 -1.89 -11.06 -1.65
CA LEU A 50 -1.18 -10.25 -0.67
C LEU A 50 -1.90 -10.29 0.68
N GLY A 51 -1.23 -10.84 1.69
CA GLY A 51 -1.58 -10.70 3.09
C GLY A 51 -0.91 -9.48 3.71
N LEU A 52 -1.72 -8.68 4.42
CA LEU A 52 -1.27 -7.57 5.24
C LEU A 52 -1.11 -8.05 6.69
N PHE A 53 0.05 -7.85 7.30
CA PHE A 53 0.29 -8.31 8.67
C PHE A 53 0.57 -7.14 9.61
N VAL A 54 -0.04 -7.22 10.79
CA VAL A 54 0.17 -6.33 11.93
C VAL A 54 0.47 -7.22 13.12
N HIS A 55 1.67 -7.09 13.69
CA HIS A 55 2.14 -7.92 14.81
C HIS A 55 2.05 -9.44 14.55
N GLY A 56 2.33 -9.86 13.32
CA GLY A 56 2.26 -11.27 12.93
C GLY A 56 0.84 -11.82 12.75
N GLN A 57 -0.18 -10.98 12.90
CA GLN A 57 -1.56 -11.32 12.57
C GLN A 57 -1.92 -10.74 11.22
N MET A 58 -2.48 -11.57 10.34
CA MET A 58 -3.03 -11.09 9.08
C MET A 58 -4.29 -10.26 9.38
N ILE A 59 -4.36 -9.06 8.84
CA ILE A 59 -5.49 -8.16 8.97
C ILE A 59 -6.29 -8.17 7.67
N GLY A 60 -7.60 -8.37 7.79
CA GLY A 60 -8.50 -8.41 6.64
C GLY A 60 -8.38 -9.68 5.82
N ALA A 61 -9.01 -9.67 4.65
CA ALA A 61 -8.88 -10.73 3.65
C ALA A 61 -7.62 -10.48 2.79
N PRO A 62 -6.96 -11.53 2.27
CA PRO A 62 -5.90 -11.37 1.28
C PRO A 62 -6.37 -10.54 0.08
N ILE A 63 -5.52 -9.61 -0.35
CA ILE A 63 -5.75 -8.70 -1.47
C ILE A 63 -5.11 -9.33 -2.70
N PRO A 64 -5.83 -9.68 -3.76
CA PRO A 64 -5.18 -10.25 -4.93
C PRO A 64 -4.42 -9.18 -5.70
N VAL A 65 -3.32 -9.61 -6.31
CA VAL A 65 -2.35 -8.76 -6.99
C VAL A 65 -1.97 -9.39 -8.32
N SER A 66 -1.70 -8.58 -9.34
CA SER A 66 -1.24 -9.09 -10.63
C SER A 66 0.18 -9.65 -10.56
N ASP A 67 0.53 -10.49 -11.53
CA ASP A 67 1.94 -10.87 -11.77
C ASP A 67 2.83 -9.64 -12.02
N THR A 68 2.27 -8.58 -12.59
CA THR A 68 2.99 -7.32 -12.81
C THR A 68 3.34 -6.66 -11.48
N TRP A 69 2.41 -6.64 -10.52
CA TRP A 69 2.71 -6.16 -9.17
C TRP A 69 3.76 -7.04 -8.49
N VAL A 70 3.65 -8.37 -8.58
CA VAL A 70 4.65 -9.29 -7.99
C VAL A 70 6.04 -9.07 -8.59
N ARG A 71 6.12 -8.88 -9.92
CA ARG A 71 7.39 -8.55 -10.60
C ARG A 71 7.92 -7.19 -10.19
N ALA A 72 7.08 -6.16 -10.17
CA ALA A 72 7.46 -4.81 -9.75
C ALA A 72 7.97 -4.82 -8.30
N ALA A 73 7.32 -5.59 -7.43
CA ALA A 73 7.75 -5.75 -6.04
C ALA A 73 9.10 -6.47 -5.91
N ALA A 74 9.36 -7.45 -6.77
CA ALA A 74 10.60 -8.21 -6.78
C ALA A 74 11.77 -7.51 -7.50
N ALA A 75 11.48 -6.54 -8.38
CA ALA A 75 12.49 -5.90 -9.23
C ALA A 75 13.42 -4.96 -8.46
N VAL A 76 12.91 -4.29 -7.42
CA VAL A 76 13.68 -3.36 -6.60
C VAL A 76 14.80 -4.14 -5.88
N GLY A 77 16.00 -4.09 -6.46
CA GLY A 77 17.14 -4.98 -6.19
C GLY A 77 17.75 -4.93 -4.78
N ASP A 78 17.09 -4.32 -3.81
CA ASP A 78 17.42 -4.45 -2.40
C ASP A 78 16.29 -5.23 -1.72
N PHE A 79 16.63 -6.37 -1.13
CA PHE A 79 15.72 -7.22 -0.36
C PHE A 79 14.94 -6.47 0.76
N ASP A 80 15.26 -5.20 1.03
CA ASP A 80 14.75 -4.37 2.11
C ASP A 80 13.58 -3.43 1.73
N ALA A 81 13.23 -3.29 0.43
CA ALA A 81 12.13 -2.40 0.00
C ALA A 81 11.45 -2.92 -1.29
N GLN A 82 10.35 -3.65 -1.14
CA GLN A 82 9.67 -4.34 -2.24
C GLN A 82 8.26 -3.78 -2.53
N ALA A 83 7.71 -2.93 -1.67
CA ALA A 83 6.52 -2.16 -1.99
C ALA A 83 6.51 -0.84 -1.23
N LYS A 84 5.96 0.20 -1.85
CA LYS A 84 5.62 1.43 -1.15
C LYS A 84 4.24 1.31 -0.54
N VAL A 85 4.14 1.51 0.76
CA VAL A 85 2.86 1.57 1.47
C VAL A 85 2.52 3.03 1.74
N ALA A 86 1.30 3.43 1.40
CA ALA A 86 0.76 4.74 1.70
C ALA A 86 -0.46 4.63 2.61
N LEU A 87 -0.39 5.31 3.75
CA LEU A 87 -1.53 5.54 4.63
C LEU A 87 -2.05 6.95 4.34
N LEU A 88 -3.29 7.05 3.88
CA LEU A 88 -3.97 8.34 3.73
C LEU A 88 -4.34 8.85 5.13
N LEU A 89 -3.90 10.07 5.44
CA LEU A 89 -4.10 10.71 6.74
C LEU A 89 -5.27 11.68 6.75
N GLU A 90 -6.10 11.62 5.72
CA GLU A 90 -7.36 12.34 5.61
C GLU A 90 -8.46 11.46 4.99
N PRO A 91 -9.74 11.74 5.28
CA PRO A 91 -10.83 10.92 4.78
C PRO A 91 -10.91 10.95 3.26
N LEU A 92 -11.22 9.80 2.66
CA LEU A 92 -11.65 9.80 1.26
C LEU A 92 -12.97 10.56 1.13
N PRO A 93 -13.15 11.41 0.11
CA PRO A 93 -14.43 12.02 -0.19
C PRO A 93 -15.54 10.96 -0.29
N GLY A 94 -16.65 11.16 0.44
CA GLY A 94 -17.70 10.15 0.61
C GLY A 94 -18.51 9.81 -0.65
N ASP A 95 -18.26 10.52 -1.76
CA ASP A 95 -18.81 10.27 -3.09
C ASP A 95 -17.87 9.45 -3.99
N ILE A 96 -16.68 9.08 -3.49
CA ILE A 96 -15.74 8.23 -4.20
C ILE A 96 -16.13 6.77 -4.00
N ASP A 97 -16.43 6.10 -5.11
CA ASP A 97 -16.57 4.65 -5.11
C ASP A 97 -15.21 3.98 -4.87
N THR A 98 -15.00 3.52 -3.64
CA THR A 98 -13.83 2.75 -3.24
C THR A 98 -13.98 1.25 -3.52
N SER A 99 -15.16 0.80 -4.00
CA SER A 99 -15.40 -0.59 -4.38
C SER A 99 -14.73 -0.97 -5.71
N PHE A 100 -14.30 0.02 -6.49
CA PHE A 100 -13.53 -0.20 -7.71
C PHE A 100 -12.06 -0.42 -7.38
N ALA A 101 -11.72 -1.66 -7.13
CA ALA A 101 -10.62 -2.30 -7.85
C ALA A 101 -11.06 -3.75 -7.98
N PRO A 102 -11.36 -4.27 -9.18
CA PRO A 102 -11.67 -5.68 -9.35
C PRO A 102 -10.52 -6.48 -8.73
N VAL A 103 -10.86 -7.10 -7.61
CA VAL A 103 -10.00 -7.75 -6.64
C VAL A 103 -9.06 -8.73 -7.35
N GLN A 104 -9.48 -9.33 -8.47
CA GLN A 104 -8.70 -10.35 -9.19
C GLN A 104 -7.52 -9.85 -10.03
N GLU A 105 -7.47 -8.57 -10.43
CA GLU A 105 -6.53 -8.14 -11.49
C GLU A 105 -5.45 -7.18 -10.98
N GLY A 106 -5.69 -6.49 -9.86
CA GLY A 106 -4.97 -5.24 -9.59
C GLY A 106 -5.26 -4.23 -10.71
N VAL A 107 -4.93 -2.96 -10.47
CA VAL A 107 -5.27 -1.92 -11.42
C VAL A 107 -4.00 -1.30 -12.00
N ALA A 108 -3.86 -1.40 -13.32
CA ALA A 108 -2.87 -0.66 -14.11
C ALA A 108 -3.59 0.49 -14.83
N GLU A 109 -2.86 1.54 -15.23
CA GLU A 109 -3.44 2.54 -16.14
C GLU A 109 -3.94 1.85 -17.43
N PRO A 110 -5.12 2.21 -17.97
CA PRO A 110 -5.97 3.39 -17.66
C PRO A 110 -7.11 3.15 -16.67
N ASP A 111 -7.20 1.98 -16.04
CA ASP A 111 -8.37 1.58 -15.24
C ASP A 111 -8.31 2.04 -13.77
N LEU A 112 -7.28 2.82 -13.40
CA LEU A 112 -7.07 3.32 -12.04
C LEU A 112 -8.28 4.14 -11.57
N PRO A 113 -8.85 3.83 -10.39
CA PRO A 113 -9.85 4.68 -9.77
C PRO A 113 -9.31 6.10 -9.60
N MET A 114 -10.14 7.12 -9.83
CA MET A 114 -9.69 8.52 -9.76
C MET A 114 -8.99 8.86 -8.44
N TRP A 115 -9.45 8.30 -7.32
CA TRP A 115 -8.85 8.53 -6.01
C TRP A 115 -7.44 7.94 -5.90
N VAL A 116 -7.15 6.83 -6.59
CA VAL A 116 -5.79 6.28 -6.70
C VAL A 116 -4.93 7.24 -7.52
N GLY A 117 -5.45 7.79 -8.61
CA GLY A 117 -4.77 8.84 -9.37
C GLY A 117 -4.43 10.07 -8.51
N ASP A 118 -5.38 10.54 -7.70
CA ASP A 118 -5.19 11.65 -6.77
C ASP A 118 -4.10 11.36 -5.72
N VAL A 119 -4.04 10.13 -5.21
CA VAL A 119 -2.95 9.66 -4.34
C VAL A 119 -1.61 9.72 -5.06
N LEU A 120 -1.52 9.24 -6.30
CA LEU A 120 -0.29 9.21 -7.07
C LEU A 120 0.25 10.61 -7.41
N VAL A 121 -0.64 11.58 -7.66
CA VAL A 121 -0.24 12.99 -7.87
C VAL A 121 -0.06 13.76 -6.56
N GLY A 122 -0.15 13.08 -5.41
CA GLY A 122 0.13 13.64 -4.10
C GLY A 122 -0.90 14.68 -3.64
N ARG A 123 -2.18 14.52 -3.97
CA ARG A 123 -3.25 15.43 -3.51
C ARG A 123 -3.70 15.22 -2.08
N TYR A 124 -3.31 14.10 -1.48
CA TYR A 124 -3.66 13.77 -0.10
C TYR A 124 -2.50 13.92 0.86
N ARG A 125 -2.77 14.24 2.13
CA ARG A 125 -1.82 14.07 3.23
C ARG A 125 -1.59 12.58 3.47
N MET A 126 -0.33 12.15 3.44
CA MET A 126 0.02 10.74 3.47
C MET A 126 1.23 10.44 4.36
N ALA A 127 1.20 9.30 5.03
CA ALA A 127 2.38 8.65 5.57
C ALA A 127 2.84 7.56 4.58
N LEU A 128 4.09 7.63 4.16
CA LEU A 128 4.68 6.70 3.21
C LEU A 128 5.80 5.92 3.87
N ARG A 129 5.87 4.63 3.56
CA ARG A 129 6.97 3.76 3.98
C ARG A 129 7.27 2.73 2.89
N ASP A 130 8.54 2.48 2.65
CA ASP A 130 8.96 1.33 1.86
C ASP A 130 9.02 0.08 2.75
N MET A 131 8.38 -0.99 2.30
CA MET A 131 8.22 -2.23 3.06
C MET A 131 8.66 -3.44 2.24
N ARG A 132 9.16 -4.45 2.94
CA ARG A 132 9.51 -5.75 2.36
C ARG A 132 8.26 -6.59 2.11
N VAL A 133 8.28 -7.36 1.02
CA VAL A 133 7.22 -8.26 0.57
C VAL A 133 7.77 -9.68 0.45
N SER A 134 7.56 -10.47 1.49
CA SER A 134 7.92 -11.89 1.45
C SER A 134 7.04 -12.65 0.45
N THR A 135 7.58 -13.68 -0.22
CA THR A 135 6.83 -14.48 -1.20
C THR A 135 6.95 -15.98 -0.94
N GLY A 136 5.95 -16.75 -1.36
CA GLY A 136 5.98 -18.20 -1.32
C GLY A 136 5.36 -18.79 -0.05
N PHE A 137 6.07 -19.68 0.64
CA PHE A 137 5.50 -20.37 1.80
C PHE A 137 5.36 -19.44 3.01
N LEU A 138 4.24 -19.54 3.75
CA LEU A 138 3.95 -18.72 4.94
C LEU A 138 5.03 -18.76 6.03
N GLY A 139 5.85 -19.81 6.08
CA GLY A 139 7.00 -19.88 6.99
C GLY A 139 8.11 -18.86 6.70
N ASN A 140 8.05 -18.17 5.56
CA ASN A 140 9.01 -17.14 5.14
C ASN A 140 8.52 -15.72 5.40
N VAL A 141 7.39 -15.53 6.09
CA VAL A 141 6.89 -14.19 6.44
C VAL A 141 7.95 -13.47 7.26
N ASP A 142 8.46 -12.37 6.73
CA ASP A 142 9.25 -11.43 7.52
C ASP A 142 8.32 -10.77 8.52
N MET A 143 8.51 -10.99 9.81
CA MET A 143 7.59 -10.51 10.85
C MET A 143 7.75 -9.02 11.16
N GLY A 144 8.70 -8.32 10.51
CA GLY A 144 8.87 -6.88 10.64
C GLY A 144 9.25 -6.44 12.05
N PHE A 145 10.12 -7.22 12.72
CA PHE A 145 10.58 -6.91 14.07
C PHE A 145 11.20 -5.50 14.13
N GLY A 146 10.72 -4.66 15.05
CA GLY A 146 11.21 -3.29 15.25
C GLY A 146 10.52 -2.22 14.39
N VAL A 147 9.54 -2.57 13.56
CA VAL A 147 8.71 -1.59 12.87
C VAL A 147 7.83 -0.83 13.89
N PRO A 148 7.86 0.51 13.92
CA PRO A 148 7.04 1.31 14.83
C PRO A 148 5.53 1.11 14.61
N GLN A 149 4.76 1.32 15.67
CA GLN A 149 3.33 0.96 15.72
C GLN A 149 2.40 2.16 15.58
N ASP A 150 2.94 3.36 15.73
CA ASP A 150 2.22 4.59 15.46
C ASP A 150 2.65 5.17 14.10
N VAL A 151 1.74 5.91 13.47
CA VAL A 151 1.96 6.49 12.14
C VAL A 151 3.20 7.39 12.11
N ALA A 152 3.47 8.16 13.18
CA ALA A 152 4.56 9.12 13.22
C ALA A 152 5.94 8.43 13.24
N GLY A 153 6.09 7.36 14.01
CA GLY A 153 7.30 6.54 14.02
C GLY A 153 7.41 5.66 12.79
N TRP A 154 6.28 5.21 12.23
CA TRP A 154 6.27 4.30 11.09
C TRP A 154 6.63 4.98 9.77
N ALA A 155 6.13 6.20 9.54
CA ALA A 155 6.35 6.92 8.29
C ALA A 155 7.84 7.22 8.08
N THR A 156 8.37 6.88 6.91
CA THR A 156 9.69 7.38 6.48
C THR A 156 9.56 8.72 5.78
N ILE A 157 8.41 8.97 5.15
CA ILE A 157 8.07 10.25 4.53
C ILE A 157 6.66 10.63 4.98
N LEU A 158 6.50 11.85 5.46
CA LEU A 158 5.21 12.49 5.64
C LEU A 158 5.03 13.50 4.51
N HIS A 159 4.05 13.24 3.65
CA HIS A 159 3.68 14.14 2.57
C HIS A 159 2.48 14.97 3.02
N ASP A 160 2.57 16.29 2.87
CA ASP A 160 1.51 17.23 3.15
C ASP A 160 1.34 18.17 1.93
N PRO A 161 0.26 18.02 1.14
CA PRO A 161 0.00 18.86 -0.02
C PRO A 161 -0.40 20.30 0.34
N HIS A 162 -0.69 20.56 1.62
CA HIS A 162 -1.15 21.86 2.10
C HIS A 162 -0.06 22.69 2.77
N SER A 163 1.13 22.12 2.99
CA SER A 163 2.28 22.85 3.52
C SER A 163 2.92 23.71 2.42
N ILE A 164 2.77 25.02 2.54
CA ILE A 164 3.49 26.06 1.77
C ILE A 164 4.64 26.59 2.61
#